data_AF-A0A5R2N7M3-F1
#
_entry.id   AF-A0A5R2N7M3-F1
#
_cell.length_a   1.000
_cell.length_b   1.000
_cell.length_c   1.000
_cell.angle_alpha   90.00
_cell.angle_beta   90.00
_cell.angle_gamma   90.00
#
_symmetry.space_group_name_H-M   'P 1'
#
loop_
_entity.id
_entity.type
_entity.pdbx_description
1 polymer ?
#
loop_
_entity_poly.entity_id
_entity_poly.type
_entity_poly.pdbx_seq_one_letter_code
_entity_poly.pdbx_strand_id
1 'polypeptide(L)' 'MTPRNGLDSLLRPEDSVLVLIDHQPYQLANLNSHDPHMVVNNTTALAKLAKAFNVPAILT' A
#
# COMPACT_ATOMS: atom_id res chain seq x y z
N MET A 1 1.16 -11.36 -21.22
CA MET A 1 0.82 -9.98 -20.81
C MET A 1 1.89 -9.08 -21.42
N THR A 2 1.52 -8.13 -22.26
CA THR A 2 2.49 -7.19 -22.86
C THR A 2 2.93 -6.20 -21.78
N PRO A 3 4.23 -5.93 -21.59
CA PRO A 3 4.69 -4.93 -20.62
C PRO A 3 4.08 -3.55 -20.93
N ARG A 4 3.55 -2.86 -19.91
CA ARG A 4 3.11 -1.45 -20.03
C ARG A 4 4.35 -0.55 -19.97
N ASN A 5 4.45 0.42 -20.87
CA ASN A 5 5.55 1.39 -20.93
C ASN A 5 5.00 2.83 -20.97
N GLY A 6 5.79 3.81 -20.49
CA GLY A 6 5.42 5.22 -20.56
C GLY A 6 4.16 5.56 -19.74
N LEU A 7 3.31 6.45 -20.27
CA LEU A 7 2.09 6.91 -19.59
C LEU A 7 1.13 5.77 -19.22
N ASP A 8 1.07 4.70 -20.01
CA ASP A 8 0.19 3.55 -19.76
C ASP A 8 0.62 2.72 -18.54
N SER A 9 1.86 2.89 -18.08
CA SER A 9 2.41 2.18 -16.91
C SER A 9 2.11 2.86 -15.58
N LEU A 10 1.59 4.09 -15.59
CA LEU A 10 1.25 4.83 -14.37
C LEU A 10 0.09 4.15 -13.64
N LEU A 11 0.15 4.19 -12.31
CA LEU A 11 -0.94 3.72 -11.46
C LEU A 11 -2.14 4.65 -11.62
N ARG A 12 -3.31 4.07 -11.90
CA ARG A 12 -4.57 4.80 -11.94
C ARG A 12 -5.53 4.20 -10.91
N PRO A 13 -6.33 5.01 -10.20
CA PRO A 13 -7.25 4.48 -9.21
C PRO A 13 -8.23 3.45 -9.78
N GLU A 14 -8.71 3.64 -11.00
CA GLU A 14 -9.69 2.79 -11.67
C GLU A 14 -9.18 1.40 -12.07
N ASP A 15 -7.86 1.20 -12.14
CA ASP A 15 -7.24 -0.08 -12.51
C ASP A 15 -6.31 -0.65 -11.42
N SER A 16 -6.45 -0.16 -10.18
CA SER A 16 -5.62 -0.52 -9.04
C SER A 16 -6.43 -1.05 -7.86
N VAL A 17 -5.77 -1.87 -7.03
CA VAL A 17 -6.24 -2.32 -5.72
C VAL A 17 -5.11 -2.13 -4.72
N LEU A 18 -5.43 -1.67 -3.50
CA LEU A 18 -4.48 -1.66 -2.40
C LEU A 18 -4.59 -2.99 -1.64
N VAL A 19 -3.47 -3.69 -1.49
CA VAL A 19 -3.40 -4.88 -0.63
C VAL A 19 -2.45 -4.60 0.51
N LEU A 20 -2.97 -4.61 1.75
CA LEU A 20 -2.18 -4.50 2.96
C LEU A 20 -2.02 -5.90 3.54
N ILE A 21 -0.78 -6.39 3.51
CA ILE A 21 -0.44 -7.76 3.90
C ILE A 21 0.19 -7.74 5.28
N ASP A 22 -0.40 -8.49 6.21
CA ASP A 22 0.16 -8.86 7.51
C ASP A 22 0.68 -7.66 8.34
N HIS A 23 -0.01 -6.51 8.25
CA HIS A 23 0.28 -5.32 9.07
C HIS A 23 -0.24 -5.47 10.51
N GLN A 24 -0.02 -6.64 11.10
CA GLN A 24 -0.37 -6.96 12.48
C GLN A 24 0.77 -6.52 13.42
N PRO A 25 0.47 -6.09 14.66
CA PRO A 25 1.49 -5.56 15.58
C PRO A 25 2.69 -6.48 15.84
N TYR A 26 2.47 -7.79 15.86
CA TYR A 26 3.54 -8.77 16.09
C TYR A 26 4.60 -8.76 14.97
N GLN A 27 4.20 -8.52 13.73
CA GLN A 27 5.13 -8.47 12.58
C GLN A 27 6.03 -7.23 12.62
N LEU A 28 5.54 -6.13 13.21
CA LEU A 28 6.30 -4.89 13.37
C LEU A 28 7.30 -4.93 14.53
N ALA A 29 7.08 -5.79 15.54
CA ALA A 29 7.89 -5.83 16.74
C ALA A 29 9.36 -6.24 16.50
N ASN A 30 9.63 -7.02 15.45
CA ASN A 30 10.97 -7.49 15.08
C ASN A 30 11.51 -6.82 13.80
N LEU A 31 10.95 -5.67 13.42
CA LEU A 31 11.40 -4.93 12.25
C LEU A 31 12.72 -4.20 12.54
N ASN A 32 13.79 -4.55 11.80
CA ASN A 32 15.11 -3.96 12.00
C ASN A 32 15.57 -3.08 10.81
N SER A 33 14.82 -3.09 9.71
CA SER A 33 15.13 -2.29 8.51
C SER A 33 14.67 -0.83 8.60
N HIS A 34 13.61 -0.57 9.37
CA HIS A 34 12.98 0.75 9.47
C HIS A 34 12.43 0.94 10.88
N ASP A 35 12.21 2.20 11.26
CA ASP A 35 11.48 2.51 12.49
C ASP A 35 10.02 2.03 12.39
N PRO A 36 9.51 1.23 13.35
CA PRO A 36 8.15 0.70 13.30
C PRO A 36 7.06 1.78 13.25
N HIS A 37 7.24 2.93 13.90
CA HIS A 37 6.28 4.04 13.83
C HIS A 37 6.26 4.68 12.45
N MET A 38 7.41 4.77 11.78
CA MET A 38 7.47 5.25 10.39
C MET A 38 6.68 4.34 9.45
N VAL A 39 6.79 3.01 9.61
CA VAL A 39 6.00 2.06 8.81
C VAL A 39 4.51 2.24 9.04
N VAL A 40 4.07 2.32 10.30
CA VAL A 40 2.65 2.56 10.64
C VAL A 40 2.14 3.86 10.04
N ASN A 41 2.92 4.95 10.13
CA ASN A 41 2.53 6.25 9.60
C ASN A 41 2.40 6.22 8.07
N ASN A 42 3.38 5.63 7.37
CA ASN A 42 3.37 5.53 5.91
C ASN A 42 2.21 4.64 5.41
N THR A 43 1.98 3.50 6.05
CA THR A 43 0.84 2.62 5.70
C THR A 43 -0.50 3.30 5.97
N THR A 44 -0.61 4.06 7.07
CA THR A 44 -1.83 4.84 7.36
C THR A 44 -2.06 5.93 6.31
N ALA A 45 -1.02 6.63 5.89
CA ALA A 45 -1.12 7.63 4.82
C ALA A 45 -1.55 6.99 3.49
N LEU A 46 -0.98 5.83 3.14
CA LEU A 46 -1.35 5.07 1.95
C LEU A 46 -2.82 4.60 1.99
N ALA A 47 -3.28 4.09 3.15
CA ALA A 47 -4.68 3.68 3.32
C ALA A 47 -5.64 4.87 3.19
N LYS A 48 -5.27 6.05 3.71
CA LYS A 48 -6.04 7.29 3.53
C LYS A 48 -6.06 7.73 2.07
N LEU A 49 -4.96 7.60 1.35
CA LEU A 49 -4.88 7.88 -0.09
C LEU A 49 -5.80 6.94 -0.87
N ALA A 50 -5.74 5.63 -0.63
CA ALA A 50 -6.64 4.67 -1.26
C ALA A 50 -8.11 5.03 -1.02
N LYS A 51 -8.46 5.41 0.21
CA LYS A 51 -9.81 5.90 0.53
C LYS A 51 -10.16 7.18 -0.24
N ALA A 52 -9.25 8.16 -0.32
CA ALA A 52 -9.49 9.44 -1.00
C ALA A 52 -9.75 9.26 -2.51
N PHE A 53 -9.10 8.29 -3.15
CA PHE A 53 -9.26 7.99 -4.58
C PHE A 53 -10.24 6.84 -4.88
N ASN A 54 -10.98 6.34 -3.86
CA ASN A 54 -11.90 5.21 -3.99
C ASN A 54 -11.25 3.93 -4.56
N VAL A 55 -9.97 3.71 -4.23
CA VAL A 55 -9.27 2.48 -4.58
C VAL A 55 -9.74 1.36 -3.64
N PRO A 56 -10.20 0.21 -4.17
CA PRO A 56 -10.55 -0.94 -3.34
C PRO A 56 -9.38 -1.40 -2.48
N ALA A 57 -9.64 -1.77 -1.23
CA ALA A 57 -8.61 -2.22 -0.29
C ALA A 57 -8.90 -3.64 0.21
N ILE A 58 -7.88 -4.50 0.20
CA ILE A 58 -7.89 -5.84 0.77
C ILE A 58 -6.90 -5.88 1.95
N LEU A 59 -7.34 -6.49 3.04
CA LEU A 59 -6.57 -6.67 4.27
C LEU A 59 -6.39 -8.16 4.49
N THR A 60 -5.18 -8.57 4.89
CA THR A 60 -4.87 -9.92 5.38
C THR A 60 -3.93 -9.85 6.56
#